data_AF-A0A9N9BR07-F1
#
_entry.id   AF-A0A9N9BR07-F1
#
_cell.length_a   1.000
_cell.length_b   1.000
_cell.length_c   1.000
_cell.angle_alpha   90.00
_cell.angle_beta   90.00
_cell.angle_gamma   90.00
#
_symmetry.space_group_name_H-M   'P 1'
#
loop_
_entity.id
_entity.type
_entity.pdbx_description
1 polymer ?
#
loop_
_entity_poly.entity_id
_entity_poly.type
_entity_poly.pdbx_seq_one_letter_code
_entity_poly.pdbx_strand_id
1 'polypeptide(L)'
;MAPTNTLEIQLKAANQVVEAVKQLQYNVSSKVEETLNFSISLAPKAKLEIAAVSSIIQYACYLVQSEKVHDVRLDFSQVKLPFTFPNKSIREHLFANHDSSVALELESTDCRLTVFRRNDHNDRDIWYENIKNWRDDLPSKFHLMLNELVENVPAHAQLPEDKFCFTVGLLFSTKKLYYCVADSGVGLRGSLQEAIVTDVKDVASSACALHLTRPQVTSKGIERGHQGVGLFITSELATMNRGYLEILSGVQEYEQKDTTVTSVRGVSEWKGTMVHGAINLDQEFNYRRAMKLFAEPSAIGKDRFLVCQISLNVYGQRSLRTRELCEEITRDLGIAAERSSKIILDFRGIEEISQAFHGFLRRFVTDHKKVRIMFMVPPEADEELKEDLEELQTQSNENWVDADDSSDASSSS
;
A
#
# COMPACT_ATOMS: atom_id res chain seq x y z
N MET A 1 6.97 -18.42 35.23
CA MET A 1 6.12 -18.05 34.07
C MET A 1 6.72 -16.79 33.48
N ALA A 2 6.92 -16.75 32.16
CA ALA A 2 7.36 -15.53 31.49
C ALA A 2 6.38 -14.39 31.78
N PRO A 3 6.85 -13.14 31.98
CA PRO A 3 5.95 -12.01 32.08
C PRO A 3 5.07 -11.97 30.82
N THR A 4 3.76 -11.86 31.03
CA THR A 4 2.77 -11.76 29.94
C THR A 4 2.24 -10.34 29.91
N ASN A 5 2.54 -9.61 28.85
CA ASN A 5 1.95 -8.29 28.61
C ASN A 5 0.83 -8.39 27.59
N THR A 6 -0.20 -7.56 27.74
CA THR A 6 -1.33 -7.53 26.81
C THR A 6 -1.26 -6.26 25.97
N LEU A 7 -1.38 -6.42 24.65
CA LEU A 7 -1.54 -5.34 23.69
C LEU A 7 -2.99 -5.36 23.20
N GLU A 8 -3.74 -4.32 23.53
CA GLU A 8 -5.13 -4.14 23.07
C GLU A 8 -5.11 -3.54 21.66
N ILE A 9 -5.79 -4.19 20.72
CA ILE A 9 -5.92 -3.76 19.33
C ILE A 9 -7.41 -3.61 19.02
N GLN A 10 -7.87 -2.37 18.87
CA GLN A 10 -9.23 -2.05 18.49
C GLN A 10 -9.31 -1.71 17.00
N LEU A 11 -10.01 -2.55 16.23
CA LEU A 11 -10.24 -2.35 14.80
C LEU A 11 -11.44 -1.42 14.59
N LYS A 12 -11.20 -0.25 13.97
CA LYS A 12 -12.21 0.78 13.71
C LYS A 12 -13.10 0.44 12.51
N ALA A 13 -14.14 1.24 12.27
CA ALA A 13 -15.07 1.02 11.16
C ALA A 13 -14.47 1.35 9.78
N ALA A 14 -13.41 2.16 9.73
CA ALA A 14 -12.71 2.55 8.52
C ALA A 14 -11.19 2.50 8.77
N ASN A 15 -10.42 2.29 7.69
CA ASN A 15 -8.96 2.26 7.69
C ASN A 15 -8.40 1.27 8.73
N GLN A 16 -8.97 0.07 8.82
CA GLN A 16 -8.59 -0.92 9.84
C GLN A 16 -7.12 -1.30 9.77
N VAL A 17 -6.57 -1.40 8.56
CA VAL A 17 -5.15 -1.73 8.35
C VAL A 17 -4.25 -0.67 9.00
N VAL A 18 -4.40 0.59 8.62
CA VAL A 18 -3.62 1.71 9.18
C VAL A 18 -3.78 1.81 10.70
N GLU A 19 -5.00 1.61 11.20
CA GLU A 19 -5.28 1.65 12.65
C GLU A 19 -4.66 0.47 13.40
N ALA A 20 -4.66 -0.73 12.81
CA ALA A 20 -3.97 -1.89 13.37
C ALA A 20 -2.46 -1.63 13.42
N VAL A 21 -1.85 -1.16 12.32
CA VAL A 21 -0.41 -0.86 12.26
C VAL A 21 0.00 0.20 13.29
N LYS A 22 -0.84 1.21 13.53
CA LYS A 22 -0.63 2.20 14.60
C LYS A 22 -0.55 1.58 15.99
N GLN A 23 -1.46 0.65 16.29
CA GLN A 23 -1.53 -0.01 17.60
C GLN A 23 -0.47 -1.11 17.78
N LEU A 24 0.03 -1.68 16.67
CA LEU A 24 1.06 -2.72 16.69
C LEU A 24 2.46 -2.18 17.05
N GLN A 25 2.67 -0.88 17.26
CA GLN A 25 3.98 -0.32 17.62
C GLN A 25 4.39 -0.70 19.05
N TYR A 26 4.85 -1.93 19.22
CA TYR A 26 5.35 -2.43 20.50
C TYR A 26 6.79 -1.94 20.73
N ASN A 27 6.97 -1.13 21.77
CA ASN A 27 8.29 -0.77 22.26
C ASN A 27 8.88 -1.96 23.01
N VAL A 28 9.80 -2.66 22.36
CA VAL A 28 10.50 -3.81 22.93
C VAL A 28 11.28 -3.34 24.16
N SER A 29 10.78 -3.64 25.35
CA SER A 29 11.62 -3.67 26.55
C SER A 29 12.64 -4.78 26.34
N SER A 30 13.89 -4.60 26.79
CA SER A 30 15.06 -5.41 26.44
C SER A 30 15.06 -6.89 26.89
N LYS A 31 13.88 -7.52 27.10
CA LYS A 31 13.73 -8.87 27.63
C LYS A 31 13.17 -9.83 26.58
N VAL A 32 14.07 -10.59 25.95
CA VAL A 32 13.81 -11.65 24.96
C VAL A 32 12.86 -12.76 25.47
N GLU A 33 12.68 -12.89 26.79
CA GLU A 33 11.84 -13.92 27.42
C GLU A 33 10.34 -13.58 27.51
N GLU A 34 9.91 -12.42 27.02
CA GLU A 34 8.53 -11.95 27.18
C GLU A 34 7.53 -12.68 26.28
N THR A 35 6.32 -12.97 26.78
CA THR A 35 5.19 -13.41 25.95
C THR A 35 4.16 -12.30 25.82
N LEU A 36 3.72 -12.00 24.61
CA LEU A 36 2.66 -11.03 24.37
C LEU A 36 1.31 -11.71 24.15
N ASN A 37 0.26 -11.09 24.64
CA ASN A 37 -1.12 -11.41 24.29
C ASN A 37 -1.71 -10.25 23.50
N PHE A 38 -2.02 -10.44 22.23
CA PHE A 38 -2.76 -9.46 21.44
C PHE A 38 -4.24 -9.71 21.67
N SER A 39 -4.92 -8.76 22.30
CA SER A 39 -6.37 -8.79 22.51
C SER A 39 -7.02 -7.97 21.41
N ILE A 40 -7.72 -8.63 20.48
CA ILE A 40 -8.30 -7.98 19.30
C ILE A 40 -9.79 -7.77 19.53
N SER A 41 -10.25 -6.55 19.30
CA SER A 41 -11.67 -6.17 19.36
C SER A 41 -12.11 -5.40 18.11
N LEU A 42 -13.40 -5.44 17.79
CA LEU A 42 -14.01 -4.64 16.72
C LEU A 42 -14.84 -3.51 17.34
N ALA A 43 -14.66 -2.30 16.82
CA ALA A 43 -15.55 -1.19 17.14
C ALA A 43 -17.00 -1.51 16.70
N PRO A 44 -18.02 -0.94 17.36
CA PRO A 44 -19.41 -1.17 16.96
C PRO A 44 -19.64 -0.87 15.47
N LYS A 45 -20.32 -1.79 14.78
CA LYS A 45 -20.62 -1.74 13.33
C LYS A 45 -19.41 -1.87 12.39
N ALA A 46 -18.19 -2.04 12.91
CA ALA A 46 -17.04 -2.36 12.08
C ALA A 46 -17.21 -3.75 11.46
N LYS A 47 -16.85 -3.88 10.18
CA LYS A 47 -16.75 -5.17 9.48
C LYS A 47 -15.29 -5.52 9.36
N LEU A 48 -14.92 -6.73 9.73
CA LEU A 48 -13.52 -7.18 9.70
C LEU A 48 -12.94 -7.10 8.28
N GLU A 49 -11.79 -6.44 8.14
CA GLU A 49 -10.98 -6.46 6.93
C GLU A 49 -9.94 -7.57 7.04
N ILE A 50 -9.88 -8.45 6.03
CA ILE A 50 -8.90 -9.56 6.04
C ILE A 50 -7.45 -9.03 6.08
N ALA A 51 -7.20 -7.89 5.45
CA ALA A 51 -5.89 -7.24 5.47
C ALA A 51 -5.46 -6.83 6.89
N ALA A 52 -6.39 -6.40 7.75
CA ALA A 52 -6.09 -6.04 9.14
C ALA A 52 -5.78 -7.28 9.99
N VAL A 53 -6.45 -8.41 9.74
CA VAL A 53 -6.10 -9.68 10.39
C VAL A 53 -4.73 -10.16 9.93
N SER A 54 -4.47 -10.11 8.62
CA SER A 54 -3.18 -10.46 8.03
C SER A 54 -2.05 -9.57 8.57
N SER A 55 -2.28 -8.27 8.78
CA SER A 55 -1.27 -7.36 9.34
C SER A 55 -0.90 -7.71 10.78
N ILE A 56 -1.89 -8.02 11.61
CA ILE A 56 -1.69 -8.43 13.02
C ILE A 56 -0.90 -9.74 13.07
N ILE A 57 -1.29 -10.74 12.29
CA ILE A 57 -0.61 -12.04 12.24
C ILE A 57 0.83 -11.87 11.74
N GLN A 58 1.03 -11.16 10.62
CA GLN A 58 2.34 -10.95 10.04
C GLN A 58 3.28 -10.20 11.00
N TYR A 59 2.79 -9.18 11.70
CA TYR A 59 3.56 -8.47 12.70
C TYR A 59 3.92 -9.36 13.91
N ALA A 60 2.99 -10.20 14.35
CA ALA A 60 3.26 -11.17 15.41
C ALA A 60 4.34 -12.18 14.99
N CYS A 61 4.32 -12.66 13.73
CA CYS A 61 5.38 -13.50 13.17
C CYS A 61 6.74 -12.78 13.19
N TYR A 62 6.77 -11.52 12.76
CA TYR A 62 7.98 -10.69 12.81
C TYR A 62 8.56 -10.58 14.23
N LEU A 63 7.73 -10.31 15.24
CA LEU A 63 8.22 -10.20 16.62
C LEU A 63 8.87 -11.49 17.12
N VAL A 64 8.27 -12.64 16.81
CA VAL A 64 8.78 -13.96 17.23
C VAL A 64 10.05 -14.33 16.45
N GLN A 65 10.09 -14.14 15.13
CA GLN A 65 11.25 -14.49 14.29
C GLN A 65 12.44 -13.54 14.50
N SER A 66 12.19 -12.29 14.88
CA SER A 66 13.25 -11.33 15.21
C SER A 66 13.78 -11.51 16.64
N GLU A 67 13.29 -12.49 17.39
CA GLU A 67 13.66 -12.77 18.79
C GLU A 67 13.45 -11.56 19.72
N LYS A 68 12.59 -10.62 19.31
CA LYS A 68 12.21 -9.47 20.13
C LYS A 68 11.33 -9.88 21.31
N VAL A 69 10.56 -10.94 21.11
CA VAL A 69 9.72 -11.57 22.13
C VAL A 69 9.88 -13.08 22.03
N HIS A 70 9.58 -13.77 23.14
CA HIS A 70 9.52 -15.22 23.13
C HIS A 70 8.32 -15.69 22.32
N ASP A 71 7.14 -15.15 22.58
CA ASP A 71 5.94 -15.66 21.92
C ASP A 71 4.85 -14.60 21.83
N VAL A 72 3.90 -14.82 20.93
CA VAL A 72 2.71 -14.00 20.78
C VAL A 72 1.49 -14.92 20.72
N ARG A 73 0.50 -14.64 21.55
CA ARG A 73 -0.84 -15.24 21.50
C ARG A 73 -1.82 -14.24 20.92
N LEU A 74 -2.68 -14.69 20.03
CA LEU A 74 -3.72 -13.86 19.44
C LEU A 74 -5.08 -14.26 20.02
N ASP A 75 -5.76 -13.31 20.63
CA ASP A 75 -7.10 -13.47 21.19
C ASP A 75 -8.12 -12.72 20.32
N PHE A 76 -8.84 -13.49 19.49
CA PHE A 76 -9.94 -12.99 18.66
C PHE A 76 -11.32 -13.23 19.31
N SER A 77 -11.41 -13.49 20.62
CA SER A 77 -12.69 -13.80 21.29
C SER A 77 -13.75 -12.71 21.16
N GLN A 78 -13.35 -11.46 20.93
CA GLN A 78 -14.24 -10.31 20.72
C GLN A 78 -14.48 -10.00 19.23
N VAL A 79 -14.02 -10.86 18.32
CA VAL A 79 -14.11 -10.67 16.87
C VAL A 79 -14.78 -11.89 16.24
N LYS A 80 -15.82 -11.65 15.43
CA LYS A 80 -16.42 -12.72 14.62
C LYS A 80 -15.55 -12.97 13.39
N LEU A 81 -14.65 -13.95 13.48
CA LEU A 81 -13.85 -14.41 12.36
C LEU A 81 -14.68 -15.28 11.39
N PRO A 82 -14.36 -15.27 10.08
CA PRO A 82 -14.97 -16.19 9.11
C PRO A 82 -14.42 -17.63 9.21
N PHE A 83 -13.43 -17.85 10.07
CA PHE A 83 -12.77 -19.14 10.31
C PHE A 83 -12.55 -19.35 11.81
N THR A 84 -12.24 -20.59 12.19
CA THR A 84 -11.82 -20.92 13.57
C THR A 84 -10.33 -20.68 13.71
N PHE A 85 -9.95 -19.75 14.59
CA PHE A 85 -8.54 -19.56 14.95
C PHE A 85 -8.10 -20.64 15.96
N PRO A 86 -7.02 -21.39 15.71
CA PRO A 86 -6.55 -22.44 16.61
C PRO A 86 -6.05 -21.84 17.93
N ASN A 87 -6.27 -22.55 19.04
CA ASN A 87 -5.72 -22.17 20.34
C ASN A 87 -4.24 -22.58 20.45
N LYS A 88 -3.41 -21.96 19.62
CA LYS A 88 -1.95 -22.11 19.55
C LYS A 88 -1.32 -20.74 19.42
N SER A 89 -0.10 -20.61 19.90
CA SER A 89 0.67 -19.38 19.76
C SER A 89 1.35 -19.27 18.40
N ILE A 90 1.85 -18.07 18.08
CA ILE A 90 2.56 -17.82 16.83
C ILE A 90 3.88 -18.60 16.78
N ARG A 91 4.60 -18.74 17.91
CA ARG A 91 5.78 -19.60 17.97
C ARG A 91 5.44 -21.06 17.70
N GLU A 92 4.34 -21.58 18.25
CA GLU A 92 3.92 -22.96 17.99
C GLU A 92 3.62 -23.20 16.51
N HIS A 93 3.06 -22.22 15.79
CA HIS A 93 2.84 -22.30 14.35
C HIS A 93 4.14 -22.24 13.54
N LEU A 94 4.98 -21.23 13.79
CA LEU A 94 6.20 -21.01 13.02
C LEU A 94 7.21 -22.14 13.19
N PHE A 95 7.34 -22.71 14.39
CA PHE A 95 8.34 -23.73 14.71
C PHE A 95 7.73 -25.13 14.87
N ALA A 96 6.53 -25.37 14.33
CA ALA A 96 5.95 -26.70 14.31
C ALA A 96 6.86 -27.69 13.58
N ASN A 97 6.97 -28.91 14.13
CA ASN A 97 7.82 -29.96 13.59
C ASN A 97 7.14 -30.67 12.40
N HIS A 98 7.14 -30.02 11.24
CA HIS A 98 6.70 -30.59 9.96
C HIS A 98 7.53 -30.01 8.80
N ASP A 99 7.52 -30.67 7.65
CA ASP A 99 8.33 -30.26 6.50
C ASP A 99 7.65 -29.24 5.58
N SER A 100 6.37 -28.91 5.79
CA SER A 100 5.70 -27.86 5.00
C SER A 100 6.28 -26.46 5.24
N SER A 101 6.35 -25.65 4.18
CA SER A 101 6.64 -24.21 4.21
C SER A 101 5.47 -23.37 4.73
N VAL A 102 4.26 -23.93 4.80
CA VAL A 102 3.07 -23.28 5.36
C VAL A 102 3.02 -23.53 6.87
N ALA A 103 3.13 -22.47 7.68
CA ALA A 103 3.07 -22.53 9.14
C ALA A 103 1.64 -22.57 9.68
N LEU A 104 0.73 -21.87 8.99
CA LEU A 104 -0.66 -21.72 9.37
C LEU A 104 -1.51 -21.59 8.11
N GLU A 105 -2.56 -22.40 8.01
CA GLU A 105 -3.60 -22.23 7.01
C GLU A 105 -4.96 -22.25 7.70
N LEU A 106 -5.73 -21.19 7.49
CA LEU A 106 -7.08 -21.00 7.99
C LEU A 106 -8.02 -20.92 6.80
N GLU A 107 -8.91 -21.89 6.66
CA GLU A 107 -9.81 -21.98 5.52
C GLU A 107 -11.27 -22.07 5.97
N SER A 108 -12.13 -21.43 5.20
CA SER A 108 -13.59 -21.51 5.24
C SER A 108 -14.11 -21.37 3.81
N THR A 109 -15.43 -21.42 3.62
CA THR A 109 -16.05 -21.25 2.29
C THR A 109 -15.73 -19.90 1.64
N ASP A 110 -15.66 -18.84 2.43
CA ASP A 110 -15.50 -17.47 1.93
C ASP A 110 -14.14 -16.86 2.27
N CYS A 111 -13.31 -17.50 3.09
CA CYS A 111 -12.06 -16.93 3.56
C CYS A 111 -10.94 -17.94 3.57
N ARG A 112 -9.75 -17.52 3.12
CA ARG A 112 -8.50 -18.27 3.23
C ARG A 112 -7.41 -17.34 3.74
N LEU A 113 -6.69 -17.74 4.78
CA LEU A 113 -5.51 -17.04 5.29
C LEU A 113 -4.38 -18.04 5.43
N THR A 114 -3.23 -17.72 4.85
CA THR A 114 -2.07 -18.61 4.82
C THR A 114 -0.84 -17.84 5.28
N VAL A 115 -0.08 -18.43 6.21
CA VAL A 115 1.22 -17.92 6.65
C VAL A 115 2.29 -18.87 6.14
N PHE A 116 3.18 -18.38 5.30
CA PHE A 116 4.36 -19.10 4.83
C PHE A 116 5.54 -18.72 5.71
N ARG A 117 6.28 -19.71 6.21
CA ARG A 117 7.51 -19.53 7.02
C ARG A 117 8.80 -19.82 6.26
N ARG A 118 8.69 -20.22 4.99
CA ARG A 118 9.82 -20.49 4.08
C ARG A 118 9.40 -20.18 2.65
N ASN A 119 10.38 -19.83 1.82
CA ASN A 119 10.16 -19.60 0.40
C ASN A 119 10.37 -20.89 -0.40
N ASP A 120 9.44 -21.85 -0.28
CA ASP A 120 9.46 -23.07 -1.08
C ASP A 120 8.61 -22.90 -2.34
N HIS A 121 9.17 -23.17 -3.52
CA HIS A 121 8.45 -23.02 -4.79
C HIS A 121 7.38 -24.11 -4.98
N ASN A 122 7.65 -25.35 -4.60
CA ASN A 122 6.71 -26.47 -4.83
C ASN A 122 5.47 -26.32 -3.97
N ASP A 123 5.64 -25.98 -2.68
CA ASP A 123 4.51 -25.76 -1.78
C ASP A 123 3.66 -24.56 -2.22
N ARG A 124 4.29 -23.50 -2.76
CA ARG A 124 3.57 -22.36 -3.34
C ARG A 124 2.77 -22.78 -4.57
N ASP A 125 3.35 -23.58 -5.47
CA ASP A 125 2.65 -24.10 -6.65
C ASP A 125 1.42 -24.96 -6.27
N ILE A 126 1.57 -25.83 -5.27
CA ILE A 126 0.46 -26.61 -4.71
C ILE A 126 -0.61 -25.66 -4.15
N TRP A 127 -0.21 -24.66 -3.36
CA TRP A 127 -1.12 -23.68 -2.80
C TRP A 127 -1.84 -22.88 -3.88
N TYR A 128 -1.17 -22.48 -4.96
CA TYR A 128 -1.82 -21.79 -6.08
C TYR A 128 -2.85 -22.65 -6.81
N GLU A 129 -2.55 -23.93 -7.05
CA GLU A 129 -3.52 -24.83 -7.66
C GLU A 129 -4.74 -25.03 -6.75
N ASN A 130 -4.57 -25.01 -5.43
CA ASN A 130 -5.69 -24.99 -4.49
C ASN A 130 -6.51 -23.70 -4.61
N ILE A 131 -5.87 -22.52 -4.67
CA ILE A 131 -6.57 -21.23 -4.87
C ILE A 131 -7.34 -21.20 -6.19
N LYS A 132 -6.71 -21.65 -7.27
CA LYS A 132 -7.27 -21.63 -8.62
C LYS A 132 -8.55 -22.46 -8.73
N ASN A 133 -8.67 -23.52 -7.92
CA ASN A 133 -9.82 -24.40 -7.89
C ASN A 133 -10.70 -24.19 -6.64
N TRP A 134 -10.46 -23.13 -5.86
CA TRP A 134 -11.14 -22.91 -4.58
C TRP A 134 -12.63 -22.57 -4.74
N ARG A 135 -12.96 -21.72 -5.73
CA ARG A 135 -14.33 -21.28 -5.99
C ARG A 135 -14.58 -21.06 -7.48
N ASP A 136 -15.81 -21.37 -7.90
CA ASP A 136 -16.26 -21.21 -9.29
C ASP A 136 -16.44 -19.74 -9.71
N ASP A 137 -16.71 -18.85 -8.75
CA ASP A 137 -16.88 -17.41 -8.98
C ASP A 137 -15.56 -16.63 -8.91
N LEU A 138 -14.43 -17.31 -8.69
CA LEU A 138 -13.11 -16.70 -8.78
C LEU A 138 -12.76 -16.43 -10.25
N PRO A 139 -12.36 -15.19 -10.61
CA PRO A 139 -11.97 -14.92 -11.99
C PRO A 139 -10.81 -15.82 -12.43
N SER A 140 -10.95 -16.46 -13.59
CA SER A 140 -10.02 -17.50 -14.08
C SER A 140 -8.56 -17.07 -14.20
N LYS A 141 -8.25 -15.76 -14.19
CA LYS A 141 -6.90 -15.20 -14.26
C LYS A 141 -6.47 -14.47 -12.98
N PHE A 142 -7.28 -14.49 -11.92
CA PHE A 142 -6.92 -13.89 -10.63
C PHE A 142 -5.64 -14.51 -10.05
N HIS A 143 -5.50 -15.84 -10.16
CA HIS A 143 -4.32 -16.55 -9.68
C HIS A 143 -3.00 -16.03 -10.29
N LEU A 144 -3.03 -15.50 -11.52
CA LEU A 144 -1.83 -14.91 -12.14
C LEU A 144 -1.44 -13.59 -11.44
N MET A 145 -2.41 -12.72 -11.16
CA MET A 145 -2.17 -11.49 -10.39
C MET A 145 -1.63 -11.82 -8.99
N LEU A 146 -2.25 -12.81 -8.33
CA LEU A 146 -1.79 -13.26 -7.01
C LEU A 146 -0.38 -13.85 -7.06
N ASN A 147 -0.05 -14.60 -8.13
CA ASN A 147 1.28 -15.15 -8.32
C ASN A 147 2.35 -14.05 -8.40
N GLU A 148 2.09 -13.02 -9.20
CA GLU A 148 2.99 -11.87 -9.31
C GLU A 148 3.23 -11.18 -7.96
N LEU A 149 2.19 -11.03 -7.14
CA LEU A 149 2.32 -10.41 -5.82
C LEU A 149 3.15 -11.27 -4.85
N VAL A 150 2.93 -12.58 -4.83
CA VAL A 150 3.63 -13.50 -3.92
C VAL A 150 5.05 -13.80 -4.40
N GLU A 151 5.32 -13.81 -5.71
CA GLU A 151 6.69 -13.91 -6.25
C GLU A 151 7.54 -12.66 -5.93
N ASN A 152 6.91 -11.50 -5.79
CA ASN A 152 7.58 -10.28 -5.39
C ASN A 152 8.05 -10.31 -3.92
N VAL A 153 7.43 -11.11 -3.06
CA VAL A 153 7.80 -11.21 -1.64
C VAL A 153 9.27 -11.63 -1.45
N PRO A 154 9.74 -12.80 -1.92
CA PRO A 154 11.15 -13.17 -1.73
C PRO A 154 12.12 -12.23 -2.46
N ALA A 155 11.69 -11.59 -3.56
CA ALA A 155 12.52 -10.64 -4.27
C ALA A 155 12.72 -9.32 -3.51
N HIS A 156 11.72 -8.87 -2.75
CA HIS A 156 11.73 -7.56 -2.07
C HIS A 156 11.93 -7.64 -0.57
N ALA A 157 11.59 -8.76 0.06
CA ALA A 157 11.72 -8.89 1.50
C ALA A 157 13.20 -8.95 1.92
N GLN A 158 14.06 -9.58 1.10
CA GLN A 158 15.50 -9.75 1.35
C GLN A 158 15.82 -10.28 2.76
N LEU A 159 14.92 -11.10 3.29
CA LEU A 159 15.07 -11.71 4.60
C LEU A 159 15.96 -12.96 4.49
N PRO A 160 16.81 -13.22 5.50
CA PRO A 160 17.41 -14.52 5.70
C PRO A 160 16.35 -15.64 5.74
N GLU A 161 16.69 -16.83 5.27
CA GLU A 161 15.74 -17.95 5.15
C GLU A 161 15.08 -18.32 6.49
N ASP A 162 15.82 -18.25 7.60
CA ASP A 162 15.36 -18.51 8.96
C ASP A 162 14.38 -17.45 9.51
N LYS A 163 14.36 -16.27 8.89
CA LYS A 163 13.49 -15.13 9.25
C LYS A 163 12.44 -14.83 8.20
N PHE A 164 12.39 -15.62 7.12
CA PHE A 164 11.46 -15.41 6.05
C PHE A 164 10.04 -15.76 6.52
N CYS A 165 9.12 -14.82 6.41
CA CYS A 165 7.70 -15.09 6.62
C CYS A 165 6.86 -14.10 5.83
N PHE A 166 5.77 -14.59 5.25
CA PHE A 166 4.74 -13.73 4.68
C PHE A 166 3.36 -14.34 4.85
N THR A 167 2.36 -13.47 4.85
CA THR A 167 0.97 -13.82 5.02
C THR A 167 0.21 -13.46 3.76
N VAL A 168 -0.69 -14.36 3.33
CA VAL A 168 -1.68 -14.10 2.29
C VAL A 168 -3.07 -14.24 2.89
N GLY A 169 -3.94 -13.26 2.68
CA GLY A 169 -5.33 -13.28 3.10
C GLY A 169 -6.26 -13.06 1.92
N LEU A 170 -7.32 -13.86 1.80
CA LEU A 170 -8.36 -13.78 0.80
C LEU A 170 -9.72 -13.86 1.49
N LEU A 171 -10.64 -12.93 1.17
CA LEU A 171 -11.98 -12.90 1.72
C LEU A 171 -13.01 -12.53 0.65
N PHE A 172 -13.89 -13.47 0.33
CA PHE A 172 -15.10 -13.24 -0.42
C PHE A 172 -16.15 -12.57 0.46
N SER A 173 -16.72 -11.48 -0.03
CA SER A 173 -17.83 -10.80 0.64
C SER A 173 -18.77 -10.24 -0.41
N THR A 174 -19.97 -10.82 -0.50
CA THR A 174 -20.98 -10.48 -1.51
C THR A 174 -20.41 -10.55 -2.93
N LYS A 175 -20.12 -9.40 -3.54
CA LYS A 175 -19.61 -9.28 -4.91
C LYS A 175 -18.17 -8.79 -4.97
N LYS A 176 -17.42 -8.96 -3.88
CA LYS A 176 -16.03 -8.52 -3.79
C LYS A 176 -15.15 -9.64 -3.29
N LEU A 177 -13.95 -9.71 -3.83
CA LEU A 177 -12.84 -10.47 -3.26
C LEU A 177 -11.82 -9.47 -2.72
N TYR A 178 -11.64 -9.48 -1.41
CA TYR A 178 -10.56 -8.77 -0.74
C TYR A 178 -9.33 -9.65 -0.70
N TYR A 179 -8.17 -9.07 -0.99
CA TYR A 179 -6.89 -9.77 -0.95
C TYR A 179 -5.87 -8.98 -0.14
N CYS A 180 -4.89 -9.67 0.44
CA CYS A 180 -3.76 -9.11 1.14
C CYS A 180 -2.54 -10.03 0.97
N VAL A 181 -1.38 -9.47 0.69
CA VAL A 181 -0.06 -10.12 0.76
C VAL A 181 0.81 -9.21 1.61
N ALA A 182 1.33 -9.73 2.72
CA ALA A 182 2.11 -8.95 3.69
C ALA A 182 3.39 -9.69 4.08
N ASP A 183 4.53 -9.02 3.99
CA ASP A 183 5.83 -9.52 4.44
C ASP A 183 6.41 -8.61 5.55
N SER A 184 7.51 -9.07 6.16
CA SER A 184 8.26 -8.31 7.17
C SER A 184 9.70 -7.98 6.78
N GLY A 185 9.96 -7.80 5.49
CA GLY A 185 11.29 -7.57 4.94
C GLY A 185 11.78 -6.12 4.96
N VAL A 186 12.71 -5.80 4.05
CA VAL A 186 13.31 -4.46 3.93
C VAL A 186 12.36 -3.40 3.35
N GLY A 187 11.22 -3.83 2.83
CA GLY A 187 10.24 -2.96 2.18
C GLY A 187 10.65 -2.49 0.78
N LEU A 188 9.75 -1.76 0.12
CA LEU A 188 9.96 -1.25 -1.24
C LEU A 188 11.17 -0.30 -1.31
N ARG A 189 11.30 0.60 -0.33
CA ARG A 189 12.43 1.53 -0.26
C ARG A 189 13.76 0.79 -0.16
N GLY A 190 13.86 -0.19 0.75
CA GLY A 190 15.08 -0.98 0.94
C GLY A 190 15.43 -1.78 -0.31
N SER A 191 14.44 -2.47 -0.90
CA SER A 191 14.65 -3.27 -2.10
C SER A 191 15.13 -2.45 -3.31
N LEU A 192 14.62 -1.22 -3.47
CA LEU A 192 14.99 -0.37 -4.60
C LEU A 192 16.36 0.30 -4.45
N GLN A 193 16.86 0.48 -3.23
CA GLN A 193 18.22 0.99 -3.00
C GLN A 193 19.29 0.01 -3.49
N GLU A 194 19.00 -1.29 -3.43
CA GLU A 194 19.89 -2.35 -3.89
C GLU A 194 19.78 -2.64 -5.39
N ALA A 195 18.65 -2.30 -6.01
CA ALA A 195 18.41 -2.44 -7.44
C ALA A 195 19.32 -1.48 -8.25
N ILE A 196 20.25 -2.07 -9.01
CA ILE A 196 21.33 -1.39 -9.74
C ILE A 196 20.76 -0.73 -11.01
N VAL A 197 20.19 0.47 -10.89
CA VAL A 197 20.13 1.47 -11.98
C VAL A 197 20.27 2.86 -11.33
N THR A 198 21.35 3.59 -11.66
CA THR A 198 21.71 4.87 -11.04
C THR A 198 20.61 5.92 -11.11
N ASP A 199 19.78 5.89 -12.16
CA ASP A 199 18.71 6.88 -12.37
C ASP A 199 17.45 6.62 -11.51
N VAL A 200 17.33 5.41 -10.94
CA VAL A 200 16.17 5.00 -10.13
C VAL A 200 16.46 5.16 -8.63
N LYS A 201 17.73 5.21 -8.19
CA LYS A 201 18.09 5.21 -6.76
C LYS A 201 17.53 6.39 -5.97
N ASP A 202 17.61 7.61 -6.51
CA ASP A 202 17.13 8.80 -5.82
C ASP A 202 15.60 8.91 -5.87
N VAL A 203 15.00 8.51 -6.99
CA VAL A 203 13.55 8.60 -7.24
C VAL A 203 12.76 7.50 -6.50
N ALA A 204 13.32 6.29 -6.43
CA ALA A 204 12.69 5.13 -5.81
C ALA A 204 12.74 5.13 -4.29
N SER A 205 13.56 5.97 -3.66
CA SER A 205 13.64 6.00 -2.19
C SER A 205 12.47 6.74 -1.52
N SER A 206 11.75 7.58 -2.28
CA SER A 206 10.74 8.50 -1.73
C SER A 206 9.31 8.11 -2.14
N ALA A 207 9.00 7.85 -3.41
CA ALA A 207 7.64 7.54 -3.87
C ALA A 207 7.53 6.14 -4.48
N CYS A 208 8.05 5.13 -3.77
CA CYS A 208 8.32 3.77 -4.28
C CYS A 208 7.09 3.14 -4.95
N ALA A 209 5.94 3.15 -4.27
CA ALA A 209 4.71 2.54 -4.77
C ALA A 209 4.10 3.30 -5.96
N LEU A 210 4.14 4.64 -5.93
CA LEU A 210 3.76 5.46 -7.08
C LEU A 210 4.66 5.13 -8.28
N HIS A 211 5.96 4.93 -8.08
CA HIS A 211 6.88 4.58 -9.18
C HIS A 211 6.65 3.18 -9.73
N LEU A 212 6.51 2.19 -8.85
CA LEU A 212 6.39 0.78 -9.23
C LEU A 212 5.02 0.43 -9.85
N THR A 213 4.07 1.35 -9.82
CA THR A 213 2.81 1.26 -10.55
C THR A 213 2.86 1.94 -11.93
N ARG A 214 4.04 2.41 -12.37
CA ARG A 214 4.26 2.95 -13.73
C ARG A 214 4.58 1.85 -14.74
N PRO A 215 4.16 2.00 -16.00
CA PRO A 215 4.60 1.10 -17.06
C PRO A 215 6.11 1.25 -17.25
N GLN A 216 6.78 0.17 -17.65
CA GLN A 216 8.22 0.13 -17.98
C GLN A 216 9.19 0.50 -16.84
N VAL A 217 8.70 0.75 -15.62
CA VAL A 217 9.54 0.90 -14.44
C VAL A 217 9.63 -0.45 -13.74
N THR A 218 10.81 -1.05 -13.78
CA THR A 218 11.09 -2.32 -13.10
C THR A 218 12.38 -2.20 -12.29
N SER A 219 12.46 -2.88 -11.15
CA SER A 219 13.67 -2.93 -10.32
C SER A 219 14.82 -3.74 -10.96
N LYS A 220 14.62 -4.30 -12.16
CA LYS A 220 15.57 -5.23 -12.80
C LYS A 220 15.95 -4.85 -14.25
N GLY A 221 15.56 -3.65 -14.71
CA GLY A 221 15.83 -3.16 -16.07
C GLY A 221 14.92 -3.77 -17.14
N ILE A 222 14.87 -3.13 -18.31
CA ILE A 222 14.01 -3.53 -19.44
C ILE A 222 14.53 -4.82 -20.13
N GLU A 223 15.82 -5.14 -20.00
CA GLU A 223 16.49 -6.23 -20.73
C GLU A 223 16.17 -7.63 -20.21
N ARG A 224 15.68 -7.78 -18.97
CA ARG A 224 15.21 -9.05 -18.42
C ARG A 224 13.68 -9.08 -18.43
N GLY A 225 13.14 -9.44 -19.60
CA GLY A 225 11.70 -9.53 -19.84
C GLY A 225 10.91 -10.15 -18.69
N HIS A 226 9.72 -9.58 -18.45
CA HIS A 226 8.68 -9.99 -17.49
C HIS A 226 8.97 -9.81 -15.98
N GLN A 227 10.14 -9.31 -15.54
CA GLN A 227 10.36 -9.13 -14.09
C GLN A 227 10.02 -7.71 -13.61
N GLY A 228 9.20 -7.58 -12.56
CA GLY A 228 8.82 -6.30 -11.93
C GLY A 228 7.51 -5.67 -12.43
N VAL A 229 6.66 -6.46 -13.09
CA VAL A 229 5.37 -6.00 -13.65
C VAL A 229 4.18 -6.14 -12.69
N GLY A 230 4.32 -6.94 -11.63
CA GLY A 230 3.22 -7.34 -10.77
C GLY A 230 2.42 -6.17 -10.16
N LEU A 231 3.09 -5.14 -9.66
CA LEU A 231 2.42 -3.98 -9.06
C LEU A 231 1.69 -3.12 -10.10
N PHE A 232 2.28 -2.93 -11.29
CA PHE A 232 1.60 -2.27 -12.41
C PHE A 232 0.35 -3.05 -12.83
N ILE A 233 0.47 -4.37 -13.05
CA ILE A 233 -0.64 -5.22 -13.49
C ILE A 233 -1.76 -5.19 -12.45
N THR A 234 -1.42 -5.30 -11.17
CA THR A 234 -2.38 -5.25 -10.05
C THR A 234 -3.10 -3.90 -10.02
N SER A 235 -2.36 -2.80 -10.18
CA SER A 235 -2.89 -1.44 -10.28
C SER A 235 -3.90 -1.30 -11.43
N GLU A 236 -3.54 -1.77 -12.63
CA GLU A 236 -4.42 -1.71 -13.80
C GLU A 236 -5.68 -2.56 -13.62
N LEU A 237 -5.53 -3.76 -13.07
CA LEU A 237 -6.64 -4.66 -12.79
C LEU A 237 -7.60 -4.05 -11.79
N ALA A 238 -7.10 -3.47 -10.70
CA ALA A 238 -7.93 -2.78 -9.72
C ALA A 238 -8.74 -1.65 -10.37
N THR A 239 -8.11 -0.79 -11.19
CA THR A 239 -8.82 0.31 -11.87
C THR A 239 -9.85 -0.20 -12.88
N MET A 240 -9.48 -1.11 -13.79
CA MET A 240 -10.40 -1.64 -14.81
C MET A 240 -11.60 -2.37 -14.19
N ASN A 241 -11.37 -3.04 -13.06
CA ASN A 241 -12.37 -3.81 -12.35
C ASN A 241 -13.16 -2.96 -11.33
N ARG A 242 -12.89 -1.64 -11.22
CA ARG A 242 -13.49 -0.70 -10.25
C ARG A 242 -13.26 -1.10 -8.78
N GLY A 243 -12.18 -1.83 -8.56
CA GLY A 243 -11.68 -2.22 -7.26
C GLY A 243 -10.83 -1.13 -6.63
N TYR A 244 -9.95 -1.53 -5.71
CA TYR A 244 -8.89 -0.66 -5.19
C TYR A 244 -7.64 -1.48 -4.88
N LEU A 245 -6.52 -0.77 -4.82
CA LEU A 245 -5.21 -1.27 -4.44
C LEU A 245 -4.65 -0.34 -3.37
N GLU A 246 -4.17 -0.90 -2.27
CA GLU A 246 -3.49 -0.19 -1.21
C GLU A 246 -2.15 -0.87 -0.89
N ILE A 247 -1.11 -0.08 -0.71
CA ILE A 247 0.25 -0.55 -0.47
C ILE A 247 0.80 0.19 0.75
N LEU A 248 1.20 -0.55 1.79
CA LEU A 248 1.94 -0.02 2.93
C LEU A 248 3.38 -0.53 2.88
N SER A 249 4.36 0.36 2.96
CA SER A 249 5.76 -0.03 3.06
C SER A 249 6.60 1.02 3.80
N GLY A 250 7.22 0.61 4.91
CA GLY A 250 7.85 1.56 5.82
C GLY A 250 6.81 2.56 6.33
N VAL A 251 7.11 3.84 6.22
CA VAL A 251 6.21 4.94 6.62
C VAL A 251 5.33 5.45 5.47
N GLN A 252 5.16 4.68 4.40
CA GLN A 252 4.44 5.08 3.19
C GLN A 252 3.18 4.24 3.03
N GLU A 253 2.10 4.90 2.63
CA GLU A 253 0.82 4.34 2.22
C GLU A 253 0.49 4.88 0.83
N TYR A 254 0.12 4.00 -0.08
CA TYR A 254 -0.32 4.34 -1.43
C TYR A 254 -1.67 3.68 -1.64
N GLU A 255 -2.69 4.46 -1.95
CA GLU A 255 -4.01 3.97 -2.31
C GLU A 255 -4.31 4.38 -3.76
N GLN A 256 -4.82 3.44 -4.54
CA GLN A 256 -5.36 3.66 -5.86
C GLN A 256 -6.78 3.13 -5.90
N LYS A 257 -7.72 4.01 -6.22
CA LYS A 257 -9.14 3.69 -6.33
C LYS A 257 -9.75 4.49 -7.47
N ASP A 258 -10.44 3.79 -8.37
CA ASP A 258 -10.95 4.38 -9.60
C ASP A 258 -9.83 5.09 -10.41
N THR A 259 -10.01 6.38 -10.70
CA THR A 259 -9.01 7.26 -11.35
C THR A 259 -8.27 8.15 -10.34
N THR A 260 -8.41 7.88 -9.05
CA THR A 260 -7.79 8.66 -7.98
C THR A 260 -6.64 7.86 -7.38
N VAL A 261 -5.51 8.54 -7.21
CA VAL A 261 -4.37 8.04 -6.46
C VAL A 261 -4.14 8.94 -5.27
N THR A 262 -4.11 8.34 -4.09
CA THR A 262 -3.76 8.99 -2.85
C THR A 262 -2.41 8.46 -2.41
N SER A 263 -1.45 9.35 -2.17
CA SER A 263 -0.18 8.99 -1.57
C SER A 263 -0.07 9.65 -0.21
N VAL A 264 0.10 8.83 0.82
CA VAL A 264 0.29 9.25 2.20
C VAL A 264 1.67 8.76 2.66
N ARG A 265 2.42 9.60 3.36
CA ARG A 265 3.62 9.21 4.13
C ARG A 265 3.36 9.51 5.62
N GLY A 266 4.26 9.11 6.50
CA GLY A 266 4.08 9.34 7.94
C GLY A 266 2.97 8.51 8.57
N VAL A 267 2.51 7.45 7.87
CA VAL A 267 1.77 6.38 8.55
C VAL A 267 2.69 5.68 9.54
N SER A 268 2.11 5.02 10.53
CA SER A 268 2.88 4.16 11.43
C SER A 268 3.66 3.14 10.61
N GLU A 269 4.94 3.01 10.96
CA GLU A 269 5.89 2.24 10.16
C GLU A 269 5.46 0.77 10.05
N TRP A 270 5.16 0.32 8.83
CA TRP A 270 5.07 -1.08 8.47
C TRP A 270 6.48 -1.63 8.21
N LYS A 271 6.88 -2.66 8.96
CA LYS A 271 8.13 -3.39 8.68
C LYS A 271 7.85 -4.33 7.51
N GLY A 272 8.43 -4.04 6.33
CA GLY A 272 8.24 -4.84 5.11
C GLY A 272 7.39 -4.14 4.05
N THR A 273 6.69 -4.95 3.26
CA THR A 273 5.68 -4.49 2.30
C THR A 273 4.37 -5.21 2.56
N MET A 274 3.27 -4.47 2.49
CA MET A 274 1.92 -4.98 2.46
C MET A 274 1.23 -4.48 1.21
N VAL A 275 0.64 -5.39 0.45
CA VAL A 275 -0.19 -5.09 -0.72
C VAL A 275 -1.55 -5.69 -0.49
N HIS A 276 -2.58 -4.87 -0.39
CA HIS A 276 -3.95 -5.35 -0.24
C HIS A 276 -4.89 -4.57 -1.13
N GLY A 277 -6.13 -5.04 -1.23
CA GLY A 277 -7.11 -4.41 -2.10
C GLY A 277 -8.38 -5.21 -2.22
N ALA A 278 -9.21 -4.82 -3.17
CA ALA A 278 -10.38 -5.58 -3.54
C ALA A 278 -10.60 -5.56 -5.04
N ILE A 279 -11.14 -6.66 -5.54
CA ILE A 279 -11.73 -6.75 -6.88
C ILE A 279 -13.24 -6.94 -6.75
N ASN A 280 -14.01 -6.35 -7.66
CA ASN A 280 -15.42 -6.62 -7.85
C ASN A 280 -15.61 -7.85 -8.76
N LEU A 281 -16.29 -8.85 -8.23
CA LEU A 281 -16.60 -10.11 -8.89
C LEU A 281 -17.70 -9.98 -9.96
N ASP A 282 -18.43 -8.85 -9.96
CA ASP A 282 -19.43 -8.55 -10.99
C ASP A 282 -18.92 -7.63 -12.12
N GLN A 283 -17.64 -7.27 -12.08
CA GLN A 283 -16.95 -6.54 -13.14
C GLN A 283 -15.98 -7.47 -13.88
N GLU A 284 -15.67 -7.13 -15.13
CA GLU A 284 -14.69 -7.89 -15.91
C GLU A 284 -13.30 -7.82 -15.25
N PHE A 285 -12.62 -8.97 -15.18
CA PHE A 285 -11.23 -9.06 -14.72
C PHE A 285 -10.32 -9.41 -15.91
N ASN A 286 -9.80 -8.38 -16.60
CA ASN A 286 -9.11 -8.54 -17.87
C ASN A 286 -7.57 -8.46 -17.74
N TYR A 287 -6.96 -9.56 -17.27
CA TYR A 287 -5.50 -9.69 -17.13
C TYR A 287 -4.73 -9.46 -18.44
N ARG A 288 -5.27 -9.96 -19.58
CA ARG A 288 -4.61 -9.80 -20.88
C ARG A 288 -4.52 -8.33 -21.30
N ARG A 289 -5.56 -7.54 -21.01
CA ARG A 289 -5.56 -6.10 -21.28
C ARG A 289 -4.51 -5.38 -20.41
N ALA A 290 -4.40 -5.72 -19.13
CA ALA A 290 -3.36 -5.15 -18.26
C ALA A 290 -1.95 -5.43 -18.81
N MET A 291 -1.67 -6.66 -19.24
CA MET A 291 -0.41 -7.02 -19.89
C MET A 291 -0.15 -6.24 -21.18
N LYS A 292 -1.19 -6.03 -22.00
CA LYS A 292 -1.06 -5.24 -23.23
C LYS A 292 -0.72 -3.77 -22.92
N LEU A 293 -1.38 -3.17 -21.92
CA LEU A 293 -1.10 -1.79 -21.49
C LEU A 293 0.33 -1.63 -20.94
N PHE A 294 0.86 -2.67 -20.28
CA PHE A 294 2.26 -2.67 -19.87
C PHE A 294 3.22 -2.65 -21.08
N ALA A 295 2.94 -3.46 -22.11
CA ALA A 295 3.76 -3.56 -23.31
C ALA A 295 3.64 -2.34 -24.25
N GLU A 296 2.48 -1.68 -24.25
CA GLU A 296 2.15 -0.53 -25.10
C GLU A 296 1.66 0.66 -24.25
N PRO A 297 2.56 1.37 -23.52
CA PRO A 297 2.14 2.43 -22.59
C PRO A 297 1.43 3.61 -23.25
N SER A 298 1.66 3.83 -24.55
CA SER A 298 0.95 4.85 -25.34
C SER A 298 -0.55 4.59 -25.45
N ALA A 299 -1.01 3.37 -25.19
CA ALA A 299 -2.43 3.01 -25.16
C ALA A 299 -3.09 3.28 -23.80
N ILE A 300 -2.33 3.70 -22.77
CA ILE A 300 -2.87 4.09 -21.47
C ILE A 300 -3.58 5.44 -21.64
N GLY A 301 -4.84 5.51 -21.22
CA GLY A 301 -5.62 6.75 -21.24
C GLY A 301 -4.94 7.84 -20.42
N LYS A 302 -4.93 9.07 -20.94
CA LYS A 302 -4.38 10.24 -20.23
C LYS A 302 -5.16 10.57 -18.95
N ASP A 303 -6.35 10.01 -18.81
CA ASP A 303 -7.29 10.11 -17.70
C ASP A 303 -7.12 9.00 -16.65
N ARG A 304 -6.14 8.08 -16.79
CA ARG A 304 -5.94 6.98 -15.83
C ARG A 304 -5.82 7.47 -14.39
N PHE A 305 -5.16 8.59 -14.17
CA PHE A 305 -5.06 9.26 -12.87
C PHE A 305 -5.62 10.67 -13.00
N LEU A 306 -6.95 10.83 -12.96
CA LEU A 306 -7.55 12.16 -13.03
C LEU A 306 -7.08 13.03 -11.87
N VAL A 307 -6.93 12.44 -10.68
CA VAL A 307 -6.64 13.15 -9.43
C VAL A 307 -5.51 12.46 -8.67
N CYS A 308 -4.46 13.22 -8.32
CA CYS A 308 -3.48 12.80 -7.32
C CYS A 308 -3.64 13.64 -6.05
N GLN A 309 -3.87 12.99 -4.92
CA GLN A 309 -3.90 13.65 -3.61
C GLN A 309 -2.59 13.39 -2.86
N ILE A 310 -1.94 14.48 -2.44
CA ILE A 310 -0.73 14.46 -1.61
C ILE A 310 -1.05 15.19 -0.30
N SER A 311 -1.10 14.44 0.80
CA SER A 311 -1.16 15.04 2.13
C SER A 311 0.23 15.54 2.51
N LEU A 312 0.37 16.75 3.07
CA LEU A 312 1.68 17.34 3.38
C LEU A 312 2.14 17.08 4.83
N ASN A 313 1.22 16.80 5.75
CA ASN A 313 1.56 16.35 7.11
C ASN A 313 2.41 15.07 7.13
N VAL A 314 2.43 14.38 6.00
CA VAL A 314 3.08 13.11 5.76
C VAL A 314 4.59 13.15 5.86
N TYR A 315 5.17 14.32 5.63
CA TYR A 315 6.61 14.51 5.73
C TYR A 315 7.07 14.74 7.19
N GLY A 316 6.17 14.51 8.16
CA GLY A 316 6.49 14.46 9.59
C GLY A 316 6.74 15.82 10.24
N GLN A 317 6.46 16.91 9.54
CA GLN A 317 6.61 18.27 10.05
C GLN A 317 5.29 19.02 9.96
N ARG A 318 4.91 19.67 11.07
CA ARG A 318 3.81 20.64 11.08
C ARG A 318 4.21 21.98 10.46
N SER A 319 5.52 22.21 10.35
CA SER A 319 6.12 23.43 9.86
C SER A 319 6.98 23.13 8.63
N LEU A 320 6.55 23.55 7.44
CA LEU A 320 7.27 23.25 6.20
C LEU A 320 8.39 24.28 5.94
N ARG A 321 9.51 24.13 6.66
CA ARG A 321 10.58 25.14 6.72
C ARG A 321 11.91 24.74 6.08
N THR A 322 12.23 23.45 6.02
CA THR A 322 13.58 23.03 5.59
C THR A 322 13.69 22.92 4.08
N ARG A 323 14.89 23.17 3.55
CA ARG A 323 15.15 23.08 2.12
C ARG A 323 15.01 21.64 1.62
N GLU A 324 15.51 20.69 2.40
CA GLU A 324 15.47 19.26 2.12
C GLU A 324 14.01 18.79 1.93
N LEU A 325 13.11 19.28 2.79
CA LEU A 325 11.69 19.00 2.72
C LEU A 325 11.04 19.60 1.47
N CYS A 326 11.39 20.84 1.12
CA CYS A 326 10.92 21.49 -0.10
C CYS A 326 11.34 20.68 -1.34
N GLU A 327 12.60 20.25 -1.40
CA GLU A 327 13.13 19.44 -2.51
C GLU A 327 12.43 18.08 -2.61
N GLU A 328 12.08 17.47 -1.48
CA GLU A 328 11.32 16.22 -1.42
C GLU A 328 9.88 16.39 -1.96
N ILE A 329 9.15 17.39 -1.47
CA ILE A 329 7.79 17.72 -1.91
C ILE A 329 7.77 18.09 -3.40
N THR A 330 8.78 18.85 -3.86
CA THR A 330 8.94 19.23 -5.28
C THR A 330 8.99 18.02 -6.20
N ARG A 331 9.77 17.01 -5.81
CA ARG A 331 9.93 15.80 -6.61
C ARG A 331 8.60 15.07 -6.74
N ASP A 332 7.91 14.85 -5.61
CA ASP A 332 6.63 14.16 -5.58
C ASP A 332 5.55 14.88 -6.39
N LEU A 333 5.53 16.21 -6.30
CA LEU A 333 4.65 17.05 -7.11
C LEU A 333 4.95 16.94 -8.61
N GLY A 334 6.22 16.89 -9.00
CA GLY A 334 6.61 16.65 -10.40
C GLY A 334 6.09 15.32 -10.93
N ILE A 335 6.24 14.25 -10.15
CA ILE A 335 5.72 12.92 -10.50
C ILE A 335 4.18 12.93 -10.61
N ALA A 336 3.51 13.62 -9.69
CA ALA A 336 2.06 13.75 -9.71
C ALA A 336 1.58 14.52 -10.95
N ALA A 337 2.29 15.58 -11.34
CA ALA A 337 1.97 16.41 -12.51
C ALA A 337 2.22 15.69 -13.85
N GLU A 338 3.18 14.76 -13.92
CA GLU A 338 3.34 13.87 -15.08
C GLU A 338 2.14 12.94 -15.30
N ARG A 339 1.41 12.61 -14.22
CA ARG A 339 0.41 11.55 -14.22
C ARG A 339 -1.02 12.05 -14.16
N SER A 340 -1.22 13.23 -13.58
CA SER A 340 -2.55 13.68 -13.19
C SER A 340 -2.88 15.04 -13.73
N SER A 341 -4.09 15.14 -14.29
CA SER A 341 -4.67 16.42 -14.72
C SER A 341 -5.05 17.32 -13.54
N LYS A 342 -5.21 16.73 -12.35
CA LYS A 342 -5.55 17.43 -11.11
C LYS A 342 -4.67 16.95 -9.96
N ILE A 343 -4.18 17.89 -9.16
CA ILE A 343 -3.45 17.60 -7.92
C ILE A 343 -4.19 18.28 -6.77
N ILE A 344 -4.43 17.52 -5.70
CA ILE A 344 -4.94 18.04 -4.44
C ILE A 344 -3.79 18.01 -3.44
N LEU A 345 -3.34 19.19 -3.02
CA LEU A 345 -2.39 19.36 -1.92
C LEU A 345 -3.18 19.53 -0.62
N ASP A 346 -3.03 18.56 0.27
CA ASP A 346 -3.78 18.50 1.52
C ASP A 346 -2.93 18.97 2.70
N PHE A 347 -3.25 20.15 3.23
CA PHE A 347 -2.49 20.80 4.30
C PHE A 347 -2.98 20.40 5.69
N ARG A 348 -3.98 19.51 5.84
CA ARG A 348 -4.52 19.17 7.17
C ARG A 348 -3.42 18.72 8.14
N GLY A 349 -3.32 19.37 9.31
CA GLY A 349 -2.25 19.14 10.28
C GLY A 349 -0.92 19.87 10.01
N ILE A 350 -0.85 20.72 8.97
CA ILE A 350 0.20 21.73 8.80
C ILE A 350 -0.23 23.00 9.53
N GLU A 351 0.65 23.49 10.39
CA GLU A 351 0.46 24.71 11.18
C GLU A 351 1.00 25.92 10.43
N GLU A 352 2.11 25.77 9.71
CA GLU A 352 2.78 26.89 9.04
C GLU A 352 3.63 26.45 7.83
N ILE A 353 3.83 27.38 6.90
CA ILE A 353 4.77 27.22 5.78
C ILE A 353 5.81 28.33 5.77
N SER A 354 7.02 28.02 5.33
CA SER A 354 8.04 29.06 5.13
C SER A 354 7.80 29.84 3.83
N GLN A 355 8.26 31.08 3.79
CA GLN A 355 8.28 31.88 2.55
C GLN A 355 9.04 31.20 1.39
N ALA A 356 10.06 30.40 1.71
CA ALA A 356 10.76 29.59 0.72
C ALA A 356 9.86 28.51 0.12
N PHE A 357 9.08 27.82 0.95
CA PHE A 357 8.13 26.80 0.50
C PHE A 357 6.96 27.41 -0.26
N HIS A 358 6.43 28.55 0.20
CA HIS A 358 5.40 29.31 -0.52
C HIS A 358 5.89 29.72 -1.92
N GLY A 359 7.08 30.34 -2.01
CA GLY A 359 7.69 30.70 -3.29
C GLY A 359 7.94 29.50 -4.21
N PHE A 360 8.28 28.34 -3.65
CA PHE A 360 8.37 27.09 -4.39
C PHE A 360 7.02 26.67 -4.99
N LEU A 361 5.95 26.59 -4.19
CA LEU A 361 4.62 26.19 -4.65
C LEU A 361 4.12 27.14 -5.73
N ARG A 362 4.36 28.45 -5.55
CA ARG A 362 4.02 29.47 -6.52
C ARG A 362 4.69 29.23 -7.88
N ARG A 363 5.98 28.90 -7.87
CA ARG A 363 6.72 28.54 -9.08
C ARG A 363 6.16 27.25 -9.69
N PHE A 364 5.91 26.23 -8.88
CA PHE A 364 5.36 24.96 -9.35
C PHE A 364 4.01 25.15 -10.06
N VAL A 365 3.09 25.93 -9.48
CA VAL A 365 1.80 26.29 -10.09
C VAL A 365 1.99 26.99 -11.44
N THR A 366 2.97 27.90 -11.52
CA THR A 366 3.27 28.65 -12.75
C THR A 366 3.82 27.75 -13.86
N ASP A 367 4.69 26.81 -13.50
CA ASP A 367 5.37 25.91 -14.43
C ASP A 367 4.42 24.82 -14.98
N HIS A 368 3.34 24.48 -14.25
CA HIS A 368 2.43 23.36 -14.57
C HIS A 368 1.00 23.80 -14.94
N LYS A 369 0.86 24.76 -15.85
CA LYS A 369 -0.45 25.35 -16.28
C LYS A 369 -1.50 24.36 -16.80
N LYS A 370 -1.07 23.17 -17.23
CA LYS A 370 -1.96 22.10 -17.72
C LYS A 370 -2.51 21.20 -16.61
N VAL A 371 -2.06 21.40 -15.37
CA VAL A 371 -2.48 20.63 -14.20
C VAL A 371 -3.27 21.56 -13.29
N ARG A 372 -4.50 21.17 -12.94
CA ARG A 372 -5.30 21.92 -11.98
C ARG A 372 -4.84 21.58 -10.57
N ILE A 373 -4.30 22.56 -9.85
CA ILE A 373 -3.82 22.37 -8.48
C ILE A 373 -4.86 22.95 -7.51
N MET A 374 -5.21 22.17 -6.49
CA MET A 374 -6.20 22.50 -5.48
C MET A 374 -5.56 22.38 -4.10
N PHE A 375 -5.84 23.34 -3.23
CA PHE A 375 -5.28 23.40 -1.88
C PHE A 375 -6.39 23.11 -0.87
N MET A 376 -6.26 22.03 -0.08
CA MET A 376 -7.18 21.78 1.04
C MET A 376 -6.68 22.53 2.26
N VAL A 377 -7.34 23.63 2.58
CA VAL A 377 -7.04 24.46 3.75
C VAL A 377 -7.49 23.74 5.04
N PRO A 378 -6.62 23.62 6.06
CA PRO A 378 -6.99 23.06 7.35
C PRO A 378 -8.06 23.90 8.03
N PRO A 379 -9.09 23.30 8.65
CA PRO A 379 -10.08 24.07 9.41
C PRO A 379 -9.48 24.84 10.58
N GLU A 380 -8.36 24.36 11.11
CA GLU A 380 -7.57 24.95 12.20
C GLU A 380 -6.47 25.94 11.76
N ALA A 381 -6.33 26.21 10.45
CA ALA A 381 -5.30 27.13 9.96
C ALA A 381 -5.46 28.53 10.55
N ASP A 382 -4.34 29.17 10.87
CA ASP A 382 -4.33 30.59 11.21
C ASP A 382 -4.56 31.46 9.97
N GLU A 383 -4.73 32.76 10.17
CA GLU A 383 -5.03 33.68 9.07
C GLU A 383 -3.85 33.82 8.10
N GLU A 384 -2.60 33.71 8.57
CA GLU A 384 -1.41 33.79 7.71
C GLU A 384 -1.36 32.61 6.73
N LEU A 385 -1.53 31.38 7.23
CA LEU A 385 -1.57 30.19 6.36
C LEU A 385 -2.77 30.22 5.41
N LYS A 386 -3.93 30.72 5.85
CA LYS A 386 -5.10 30.86 4.95
C LYS A 386 -4.80 31.83 3.81
N GLU A 387 -4.26 33.00 4.11
CA GLU A 387 -3.92 34.03 3.11
C GLU A 387 -2.92 33.47 2.08
N ASP A 388 -1.86 32.81 2.53
CA ASP A 388 -0.87 32.16 1.65
C ASP A 388 -1.53 31.11 0.72
N LEU A 389 -2.40 30.25 1.27
CA LEU A 389 -3.07 29.20 0.48
C LEU A 389 -4.13 29.77 -0.47
N GLU A 390 -4.81 30.86 -0.10
CA GLU A 390 -5.76 31.57 -0.97
C GLU A 390 -5.06 32.28 -2.13
N GLU A 391 -3.88 32.88 -1.91
CA GLU A 391 -3.04 33.44 -2.99
C GLU A 391 -2.68 32.34 -3.99
N LEU A 392 -2.13 31.22 -3.51
CA LEU A 392 -1.76 30.07 -4.33
C LEU A 392 -2.97 29.48 -5.09
N GLN A 393 -4.12 29.39 -4.44
CA GLN A 393 -5.35 28.88 -5.06
C GLN A 393 -5.85 29.81 -6.17
N THR A 394 -5.80 31.13 -5.95
CA THR A 394 -6.15 32.14 -6.95
C THR A 394 -5.23 32.05 -8.15
N GLN A 395 -3.92 32.03 -7.90
CA GLN A 395 -2.92 31.88 -8.97
C GLN A 395 -3.06 30.56 -9.74
N SER A 396 -3.44 29.47 -9.07
CA SER A 396 -3.71 28.20 -9.77
C SER A 396 -4.96 28.27 -10.65
N ASN A 397 -5.99 28.99 -10.23
CA ASN A 397 -7.20 29.17 -11.02
C ASN A 397 -6.95 30.07 -12.24
N GLU A 398 -6.14 31.13 -12.09
CA GLU A 398 -5.78 32.04 -13.18
C GLU A 398 -4.88 31.38 -14.24
N ASN A 399 -3.95 30.52 -13.80
CA ASN A 399 -3.02 29.84 -14.72
C ASN A 399 -3.64 28.66 -15.46
N TRP A 400 -4.78 28.15 -14.99
CA TRP A 400 -5.45 27.03 -15.61
C TRP A 400 -6.18 27.48 -16.87
N VAL A 401 -5.62 27.14 -18.02
CA VAL A 401 -6.26 27.33 -19.32
C VAL A 401 -7.11 26.09 -19.59
N ASP A 402 -8.42 26.28 -19.73
CA ASP A 402 -9.34 25.23 -20.21
C ASP A 402 -8.79 24.67 -21.53
N ALA A 403 -8.21 23.47 -21.47
CA ALA A 403 -7.67 22.79 -22.66
C ALA A 403 -8.78 22.33 -23.62
N ASP A 404 -10.05 22.38 -23.18
CA ASP A 404 -11.20 21.87 -23.92
C ASP A 404 -11.77 22.85 -24.96
N ASP A 405 -11.42 24.15 -24.91
CA ASP A 405 -11.96 25.15 -25.86
C ASP A 405 -11.32 25.11 -27.27
N SER A 406 -10.42 24.17 -27.55
CA SER A 406 -9.72 24.07 -28.84
C SER A 406 -10.14 22.89 -29.72
N SER A 407 -11.14 22.10 -29.32
CA SER A 407 -11.55 20.89 -30.08
C SER A 407 -12.79 21.05 -30.98
N ASP A 408 -13.54 22.16 -30.92
CA ASP A 408 -14.78 22.34 -31.70
C ASP A 408 -14.70 23.30 -32.91
N ALA A 409 -13.51 23.79 -33.28
CA ALA A 409 -13.37 24.77 -34.38
C ALA A 409 -12.88 24.21 -35.73
N SER A 410 -12.89 22.89 -35.96
CA SER A 410 -12.39 22.30 -37.23
C SER A 410 -13.31 21.26 -37.88
N SER A 411 -14.63 21.43 -37.76
CA SER A 411 -15.61 20.73 -38.61
C SER A 411 -16.57 21.71 -39.31
N SER A 412 -16.02 22.74 -39.95
CA SER A 412 -16.75 23.47 -40.99
C SER A 412 -15.79 24.10 -42.00
N SER A 413 -15.35 23.29 -42.96
CA SER A 413 -15.03 23.74 -44.33
C SER A 413 -15.06 22.56 -45.27
#